data_AF-A0A7C4CKI6-F1
#
_entry.id   AF-A0A7C4CKI6-F1
#
_cell.length_a   1.000
_cell.length_b   1.000
_cell.length_c   1.000
_cell.angle_alpha   90.00
_cell.angle_beta   90.00
_cell.angle_gamma   90.00
#
_symmetry.space_group_name_H-M   'P 1'
#
loop_
_entity.id
_entity.type
_entity.pdbx_description
1 polymer ?
#
loop_
_entity_poly.entity_id
_entity_poly.type
_entity_poly.pdbx_seq_one_letter_code
_entity_poly.pdbx_strand_id
1 'polypeptide(L)'
;MLKTLETQRSWFRGYLGEWDAVDLRENERRVLIALKALNGRGLVDKIADISGLAHSTVMRAALSLEAKSLVRIHERRATRVLLNEEGMQYSESGLPERRLVKTLMEMGGEAPIGDLL
;
A
#
# COMPACT_ATOMS: atom_id res chain seq x y z
N MET A 1 3.68 1.65 0.00
CA MET A 1 3.96 3.07 -0.26
C MET A 1 4.55 3.68 0.99
N LEU A 2 5.77 4.20 0.92
CA LEU A 2 6.55 4.48 2.12
C LEU A 2 6.29 5.91 2.61
N LYS A 3 5.86 6.04 3.87
CA LYS A 3 5.82 7.33 4.54
C LYS A 3 6.42 7.29 5.94
N THR A 4 6.90 8.48 6.23
CA THR A 4 8.00 8.93 7.07
C THR A 4 7.64 9.82 8.32
N LEU A 5 7.19 9.41 9.51
CA LEU A 5 7.06 10.22 10.78
C LEU A 5 8.26 10.35 11.77
N GLU A 6 8.68 11.57 12.12
CA GLU A 6 9.80 11.89 13.05
C GLU A 6 9.29 12.82 14.17
N THR A 7 9.82 12.70 15.40
CA THR A 7 9.28 13.41 16.59
C THR A 7 10.20 14.55 17.04
N GLN A 8 9.66 15.77 17.14
CA GLN A 8 10.36 16.96 17.64
C GLN A 8 10.39 16.99 19.18
N ARG A 9 11.60 16.93 19.76
CA ARG A 9 11.83 16.70 21.20
C ARG A 9 12.32 17.92 21.99
N SER A 10 12.39 19.13 21.41
CA SER A 10 13.08 20.28 22.05
C SER A 10 12.21 21.36 22.72
N TRP A 11 10.88 21.29 22.65
CA TRP A 11 9.97 22.33 23.21
C TRP A 11 9.38 22.00 24.61
N PHE A 12 9.90 20.98 25.30
CA PHE A 12 9.16 20.21 26.31
C PHE A 12 9.09 20.74 27.77
N ARG A 13 9.45 21.99 28.09
CA ARG A 13 9.53 22.43 29.51
C ARG A 13 8.54 23.54 29.95
N GLY A 14 7.74 24.11 29.06
CA GLY A 14 6.91 25.31 29.37
C GLY A 14 5.40 25.11 29.55
N TYR A 15 4.82 24.00 29.11
CA TYR A 15 3.35 23.82 29.01
C TYR A 15 2.82 22.69 29.93
N LEU A 16 3.25 22.69 31.19
CA LEU A 16 2.86 21.71 32.22
C LEU A 16 1.51 22.06 32.89
N GLY A 17 0.52 22.49 32.10
CA GLY A 17 -0.81 22.87 32.60
C GLY A 17 -2.01 22.39 31.77
N GLU A 18 -1.80 21.83 30.58
CA GLU A 18 -2.90 21.35 29.70
C GLU A 18 -2.85 19.84 29.40
N TRP A 19 -1.93 19.09 30.00
CA TRP A 19 -1.84 17.63 29.84
C TRP A 19 -2.55 16.89 30.98
N ASP A 20 -3.78 17.29 31.29
CA ASP A 20 -4.66 16.44 32.08
C ASP A 20 -5.10 15.26 31.20
N ALA A 21 -4.49 14.10 31.48
CA ALA A 21 -4.87 12.76 31.06
C ALA A 21 -5.52 12.65 29.67
N VAL A 22 -4.70 12.50 28.62
CA VAL A 22 -5.19 11.98 27.35
C VAL A 22 -5.78 10.59 27.60
N ASP A 23 -7.11 10.51 27.63
CA ASP A 23 -7.82 9.24 27.79
C ASP A 23 -7.62 8.41 26.53
N LEU A 24 -6.85 7.32 26.65
CA LEU A 24 -6.53 6.42 25.55
C LEU A 24 -7.31 5.13 25.70
N ARG A 25 -8.12 4.81 24.69
CA ARG A 25 -8.80 3.52 24.60
C ARG A 25 -7.77 2.40 24.45
N GLU A 26 -8.16 1.19 24.80
CA GLU A 26 -7.27 0.02 24.76
C GLU A 26 -6.56 -0.16 23.40
N ASN A 27 -7.32 -0.07 22.31
CA ASN A 27 -6.76 -0.22 20.97
C ASN A 27 -5.84 0.94 20.57
N GLU A 28 -6.09 2.16 21.06
CA GLU A 28 -5.21 3.31 20.84
C GLU A 28 -3.86 3.11 21.54
N ARG A 29 -3.89 2.61 22.79
CA ARG A 29 -2.66 2.26 23.53
C ARG A 29 -1.87 1.19 22.80
N ARG A 30 -2.51 0.11 22.35
CA ARG A 30 -1.85 -0.97 21.60
C ARG A 30 -1.20 -0.47 20.30
N VAL A 31 -1.87 0.42 19.57
CA VAL A 31 -1.31 1.03 18.36
C VAL A 31 -0.10 1.92 18.69
N LEU A 32 -0.14 2.73 19.74
CA LEU A 32 1.00 3.55 20.15
C LEU A 32 2.19 2.71 20.63
N ILE A 33 1.95 1.61 21.34
CA ILE A 33 2.99 0.66 21.74
C ILE A 33 3.64 0.01 20.51
N ALA A 34 2.84 -0.42 19.53
CA ALA A 34 3.34 -0.97 18.28
C ALA A 34 4.14 0.06 17.47
N LEU A 35 3.68 1.32 17.42
CA LEU A 35 4.43 2.42 16.80
C LEU A 35 5.75 2.68 17.53
N LYS A 36 5.78 2.63 18.86
CA LYS A 36 7.01 2.76 19.65
C LYS A 36 8.01 1.65 19.32
N ALA A 37 7.54 0.40 19.15
CA ALA A 37 8.38 -0.71 18.72
C ALA A 37 8.95 -0.52 17.29
N LEU A 38 8.25 0.25 16.45
CA LEU A 38 8.67 0.63 15.10
C LEU A 38 9.41 1.99 15.06
N ASN A 39 9.99 2.46 16.17
CA ASN A 39 10.70 3.74 16.27
C ASN A 39 9.85 4.97 15.86
N GLY A 40 8.54 4.94 16.18
CA GLY A 40 7.61 6.06 15.97
C GLY A 40 6.97 6.12 14.59
N ARG A 41 7.25 5.15 13.72
CA ARG A 41 6.81 5.18 12.32
C ARG A 41 6.64 3.79 11.74
N GLY A 42 5.46 3.49 11.20
CA GLY A 42 5.17 2.17 10.63
C GLY A 42 4.11 2.20 9.54
N LEU A 43 4.16 1.19 8.66
CA LEU A 43 3.04 0.86 7.79
C LEU A 43 1.93 0.21 8.61
N VAL A 44 0.68 0.42 8.21
CA VAL A 44 -0.50 -0.12 8.90
C VAL A 44 -0.41 -1.64 9.05
N ASP A 45 0.05 -2.35 8.03
CA ASP A 45 0.21 -3.81 8.08
C ASP A 45 1.19 -4.24 9.17
N LYS A 46 2.32 -3.54 9.32
CA LYS A 46 3.30 -3.84 10.37
C LYS A 46 2.79 -3.50 11.77
N ILE A 47 1.97 -2.46 11.88
CA ILE A 47 1.31 -2.10 13.14
C ILE A 47 0.27 -3.18 13.49
N ALA A 48 -0.49 -3.70 12.52
CA ALA A 48 -1.42 -4.80 12.71
C ALA A 48 -0.72 -6.08 13.19
N ASP A 49 0.39 -6.45 12.53
CA ASP A 49 1.21 -7.61 12.90
C ASP A 49 1.70 -7.52 14.36
N ILE A 50 2.29 -6.38 14.75
CA ILE A 50 2.86 -6.21 16.10
C ILE A 50 1.78 -6.04 17.16
N SER A 51 0.72 -5.29 16.86
CA SER A 51 -0.34 -5.05 17.83
C SER A 51 -1.27 -6.24 18.00
N GLY A 52 -1.31 -7.20 17.07
CA GLY A 52 -2.27 -8.31 17.08
C GLY A 52 -3.72 -7.86 16.85
N LEU A 53 -3.91 -6.75 16.14
CA LEU A 53 -5.21 -6.17 15.84
C LEU A 53 -5.55 -6.36 14.36
N ALA A 54 -6.84 -6.53 14.05
CA ALA A 54 -7.30 -6.48 12.67
C ALA A 54 -7.00 -5.10 12.04
N HIS A 55 -6.70 -5.06 10.74
CA HIS A 55 -6.36 -3.84 10.01
C HIS A 55 -7.40 -2.73 10.19
N SER A 56 -8.69 -3.08 10.18
CA SER A 56 -9.80 -2.14 10.41
C SER A 56 -9.78 -1.51 11.82
N THR A 57 -9.32 -2.26 12.82
CA THR A 57 -9.20 -1.78 14.21
C THR A 57 -8.00 -0.85 14.36
N VAL A 58 -6.88 -1.18 13.71
CA VAL A 58 -5.70 -0.31 13.64
C VAL A 58 -6.05 1.02 12.99
N MET A 59 -6.75 1.00 11.84
CA MET A 59 -7.15 2.22 11.15
C MET A 59 -8.12 3.07 11.98
N ARG A 60 -9.10 2.45 12.65
CA ARG A 60 -10.01 3.17 13.56
C ARG A 60 -9.27 3.85 14.70
N ALA A 61 -8.33 3.14 15.33
CA ALA A 61 -7.51 3.69 16.40
C ALA A 61 -6.58 4.79 15.89
N ALA A 62 -5.96 4.61 14.71
CA ALA A 62 -5.10 5.61 14.09
C ALA A 62 -5.85 6.92 13.79
N LEU A 63 -7.07 6.85 13.23
CA LEU A 63 -7.91 8.04 12.97
C LEU A 63 -8.28 8.77 14.26
N SER A 64 -8.61 8.02 15.32
CA SER A 64 -8.90 8.60 16.63
C SER A 64 -7.67 9.27 17.25
N LEU A 65 -6.49 8.64 17.14
CA LEU A 65 -5.22 9.20 17.58
C LEU A 65 -4.81 10.44 16.76
N GLU A 66 -5.13 10.48 15.47
CA GLU A 66 -4.89 11.64 14.60
C GLU A 66 -5.80 12.81 14.99
N ALA A 67 -7.09 12.56 15.28
CA ALA A 67 -8.00 13.57 15.79
C ALA A 67 -7.52 14.16 17.14
N LYS A 68 -6.83 13.35 17.95
CA LYS A 68 -6.16 13.79 19.20
C LYS A 68 -4.79 14.45 18.95
N SER A 69 -4.36 14.62 17.70
CA SER A 69 -3.05 15.16 17.32
C SER A 69 -1.83 14.36 17.86
N LEU A 70 -2.01 13.08 18.16
CA LEU A 70 -0.95 12.21 18.72
C LEU A 70 -0.16 11.46 17.64
N VAL A 71 -0.77 11.22 16.49
CA VAL A 71 -0.14 10.60 15.31
C VAL A 71 -0.52 11.39 14.07
N ARG A 72 0.25 11.24 13.00
CA ARG A 72 -0.11 11.78 11.67
C ARG A 72 -0.29 10.63 10.71
N ILE A 73 -1.40 10.59 10.00
CA ILE A 73 -1.63 9.59 8.96
C ILE A 73 -1.14 10.13 7.64
N HIS A 74 -0.67 9.19 6.84
CA HIS A 74 0.21 9.45 5.75
C HIS A 74 -0.17 8.49 4.63
N GLU A 75 -1.08 8.93 3.77
CA GLU A 75 -1.49 8.17 2.58
C GLU A 75 -0.63 8.55 1.38
N ARG A 76 -0.21 7.56 0.62
CA ARG A 76 0.32 7.74 -0.73
C ARG A 76 -0.50 6.74 -1.58
N ARG A 77 -0.86 7.06 -2.82
CA ARG A 77 -1.56 6.15 -3.77
C ARG A 77 -0.67 5.67 -4.93
N ALA A 78 -0.49 4.35 -5.07
CA ALA A 78 0.35 3.75 -6.12
C ALA A 78 -0.51 2.86 -7.01
N THR A 79 -0.48 3.12 -8.32
CA THR A 79 -1.07 2.23 -9.32
C THR A 79 -0.01 1.26 -9.79
N ARG A 80 -0.33 -0.05 -9.75
CA ARG A 80 0.51 -1.10 -10.33
C ARG A 80 -0.24 -1.69 -11.52
N VAL A 81 0.46 -1.86 -12.63
CA VAL A 81 -0.08 -2.54 -13.83
C VAL A 81 0.71 -3.83 -13.98
N LEU A 82 0.00 -4.94 -14.14
CA LEU A 82 0.58 -6.25 -14.40
C LEU A 82 -0.04 -6.81 -15.68
N LEU A 83 0.71 -7.67 -16.37
CA LEU A 83 0.15 -8.45 -17.46
C LEU A 83 -0.90 -9.42 -16.89
N ASN A 84 -2.03 -9.52 -17.57
CA ASN A 84 -2.95 -10.63 -17.39
C ASN A 84 -2.37 -11.88 -18.07
N GLU A 85 -3.05 -13.02 -17.95
CA GLU A 85 -2.61 -14.30 -18.53
C GLU A 85 -2.33 -14.19 -20.04
N GLU A 86 -3.26 -13.58 -20.79
CA GLU A 86 -3.11 -13.31 -22.22
C GLU A 86 -1.90 -12.41 -22.52
N GLY A 87 -1.73 -11.32 -21.76
CA GLY A 87 -0.60 -10.41 -21.89
C GLY A 87 0.74 -11.10 -21.59
N MET A 88 0.76 -12.05 -20.65
CA MET A 88 1.95 -12.86 -20.38
C MET A 88 2.25 -13.77 -21.57
N GLN A 89 1.26 -14.50 -22.08
CA GLN A 89 1.39 -15.36 -23.26
C GLN A 89 1.87 -14.57 -24.49
N TYR A 90 1.33 -13.37 -24.71
CA TYR A 90 1.68 -12.53 -25.86
C TYR A 90 3.00 -11.79 -25.67
N SER A 91 3.49 -11.63 -24.44
CA SER A 91 4.84 -11.11 -24.19
C SER A 91 5.93 -12.08 -24.66
N GLU A 92 5.66 -13.39 -24.60
CA GLU A 92 6.58 -14.44 -25.06
C GLU A 92 6.39 -14.78 -26.53
N SER A 93 5.14 -15.00 -26.95
CA SER A 93 4.81 -15.50 -28.29
C SER A 93 4.54 -14.40 -29.32
N GLY A 94 4.46 -13.14 -28.89
CA GLY A 94 4.04 -12.01 -29.71
C GLY A 94 2.52 -11.90 -29.86
N LEU A 95 2.06 -10.73 -30.31
CA LEU A 95 0.63 -10.47 -30.52
C LEU A 95 0.05 -11.39 -31.61
N PRO A 96 -1.19 -11.87 -31.44
CA PRO A 96 -1.84 -12.77 -32.41
C PRO A 96 -1.91 -12.17 -33.81
N GLU A 97 -2.18 -10.86 -33.93
CA GLU A 97 -2.21 -10.15 -35.23
C GLU A 97 -0.83 -10.11 -35.90
N ARG A 98 0.24 -9.98 -35.11
CA ARG A 98 1.62 -10.00 -35.65
C ARG A 98 2.00 -11.39 -36.14
N ARG A 99 1.62 -12.43 -35.40
CA ARG A 99 1.83 -13.82 -35.83
C ARG A 99 1.05 -14.10 -37.12
N LEU A 100 -0.21 -13.68 -37.17
CA LEU A 100 -1.08 -13.84 -38.34
C LEU A 100 -0.49 -13.19 -39.59
N VAL A 101 -0.09 -11.91 -39.50
CA VAL A 101 0.51 -11.19 -40.63
C VAL A 101 1.80 -11.84 -41.09
N LYS A 102 2.64 -12.31 -40.15
CA LYS A 102 3.88 -13.01 -40.48
C LYS A 102 3.58 -14.30 -41.26
N THR A 103 2.65 -15.12 -40.80
CA THR A 103 2.23 -16.35 -41.49
C THR A 103 1.68 -16.04 -42.88
N LEU A 104 0.82 -15.03 -43.03
CA LEU A 104 0.30 -14.59 -44.33
C LEU A 104 1.41 -14.18 -45.31
N MET A 105 2.40 -13.43 -44.83
CA MET A 105 3.55 -13.04 -45.66
C MET A 105 4.38 -14.26 -46.10
N GLU A 106 4.58 -15.23 -45.21
CA GLU A 106 5.28 -16.48 -45.51
C GLU A 106 4.50 -17.34 -46.53
N MET A 107 3.17 -17.22 -46.57
CA MET A 107 2.30 -17.91 -47.53
C MET A 107 2.12 -17.19 -48.88
N GLY A 108 2.82 -16.06 -49.11
CA GLY A 108 2.75 -15.33 -50.37
C GLY A 108 1.67 -14.23 -50.41
N GLY A 109 1.12 -13.84 -49.26
CA GLY A 109 0.23 -12.69 -49.11
C GLY A 109 -1.27 -13.02 -49.13
N GLU A 110 -1.65 -14.24 -49.47
CA GLU A 110 -3.04 -14.70 -49.51
C GLU A 110 -3.15 -16.14 -48.97
N ALA A 111 -4.12 -16.39 -48.09
CA ALA A 111 -4.39 -17.72 -47.53
C ALA A 111 -5.87 -17.85 -47.10
N PRO A 112 -6.48 -19.05 -47.19
CA PRO A 112 -7.76 -19.36 -46.57
C PRO A 112 -7.68 -19.17 -45.04
N ILE A 113 -8.77 -18.70 -44.42
CA ILE A 113 -8.77 -18.41 -42.97
C ILE A 113 -8.51 -19.66 -42.09
N GLY A 114 -8.85 -20.85 -42.59
CA GLY A 114 -8.60 -22.11 -41.88
C GLY A 114 -7.11 -22.49 -41.82
N ASP A 115 -6.28 -21.91 -42.69
CA ASP A 115 -4.85 -22.22 -42.79
C ASP A 115 -4.00 -21.23 -41.96
N LEU A 116 -4.65 -20.31 -41.24
CA LEU A 116 -4.04 -19.19 -40.52
C LEU A 116 -4.06 -19.31 -38.99
N LEU A 117 -4.49 -20.47 -38.46
CA LEU A 117 -4.66 -20.73 -37.02
C LEU A 117 -3.66 -21.76 -36.48
#